data_AF-A0A8C6G9L4-F1
#
_entry.id   AF-A0A8C6G9L4-F1
#
_cell.length_a   1.000
_cell.length_b   1.000
_cell.length_c   1.000
_cell.angle_alpha   90.00
_cell.angle_beta   90.00
_cell.angle_gamma   90.00
#
_symmetry.space_group_name_H-M   'P 1'
#
loop_
_entity.id
_entity.type
_entity.pdbx_description
1 polymer ?
#
loop_
_entity_poly.entity_id
_entity_poly.type
_entity_poly.pdbx_seq_one_letter_code
_entity_poly.pdbx_strand_id
1 'polypeptide(L)'
;MPERPPIRALRRDPDDPAVRQALASLARGSDLVFPSRFQKWLRDFRQVHAHRKEEPPPQSPPPGHSVPAFYFPCGRPPPRSQDTEDVIALVECAFEGLPRGRAGLGDMAMVAKACGCPLYWKAPLFYAAGGERTGSVSVHMFVAMWRKVLLTCHDDAARFVRLLGRPGCRGLIQEDFVPFLQDVVNSHPGLAFLRAAKEFHSRYITTVIQRIFYTVNRSWSGMISREELRRSSFLQAVSQLEVEPDINRMTSFFSYEHFYVIYCKFWELDLDRDLTIDRSDLARHGDGAISSRMIDRIFSGAVTRVRLPRKVGKLGYADFVWFLLSEEDKTTPTSTEYWFRCMDLDGDGALSMFELEFFYEEQAQRMAARGVEPLPFHDLARQVLDLVAPRCPGRITLRDLKQCGLAGEFFDAFFNVDKYLAREQREQAGTPRDTDSDPAASAWDRYAAEEYDFLVAEEAMAEDDDHDEGSDPIDLYGLADEDCDNLEPL
;
A
#
# COMPACT_ATOMS: atom_id res chain seq x y z
N MET A 1 -29.86 -20.71 57.24
CA MET A 1 -29.53 -19.33 56.80
C MET A 1 -29.54 -19.34 55.28
N PRO A 2 -30.53 -18.75 54.59
CA PRO A 2 -30.42 -18.58 53.16
C PRO A 2 -29.45 -17.42 52.88
N GLU A 3 -28.49 -17.68 52.01
CA GLU A 3 -27.42 -16.76 51.63
C GLU A 3 -27.97 -15.43 51.09
N ARG A 4 -27.44 -14.32 51.59
CA ARG A 4 -27.75 -12.98 51.08
C ARG A 4 -27.07 -12.80 49.72
N PRO A 5 -27.79 -12.51 48.63
CA PRO A 5 -27.16 -12.28 47.34
C PRO A 5 -26.31 -11.00 47.37
N PRO A 6 -25.19 -10.96 46.62
CA PRO A 6 -24.29 -9.82 46.62
C PRO A 6 -24.94 -8.62 45.90
N ILE A 7 -25.47 -7.68 46.68
CA ILE A 7 -26.17 -6.45 46.24
C ILE A 7 -25.31 -5.57 45.29
N ARG A 8 -23.99 -5.79 45.22
CA ARG A 8 -23.09 -5.04 44.33
C ARG A 8 -23.22 -5.39 42.84
N ALA A 9 -23.80 -6.53 42.46
CA ALA A 9 -23.93 -6.93 41.06
C ALA A 9 -25.13 -6.27 40.33
N LEU A 10 -26.19 -5.91 41.06
CA LEU A 10 -27.49 -5.47 40.48
C LEU A 10 -27.53 -4.02 39.96
N ARG A 11 -26.38 -3.33 39.85
CA ARG A 11 -26.31 -1.90 39.48
C ARG A 11 -25.61 -1.60 38.15
N ARG A 12 -25.12 -2.60 37.42
CA ARG A 12 -24.27 -2.36 36.24
C ARG A 12 -24.90 -2.71 34.90
N ASP A 13 -25.88 -3.61 34.82
CA ASP A 13 -26.46 -4.01 33.54
C ASP A 13 -27.96 -4.41 33.68
N PRO A 14 -28.91 -3.77 32.96
CA PRO A 14 -30.32 -4.14 32.97
C PRO A 14 -30.63 -5.49 32.30
N ASP A 15 -29.71 -6.02 31.48
CA ASP A 15 -29.88 -7.29 30.75
C ASP A 15 -29.22 -8.48 31.44
N ASP A 16 -28.65 -8.29 32.63
CA ASP A 16 -28.08 -9.36 33.45
C ASP A 16 -29.16 -10.42 33.79
N PRO A 17 -28.93 -11.71 33.48
CA PRO A 17 -29.84 -12.80 33.80
C PRO A 17 -30.26 -12.86 35.27
N ALA A 18 -29.38 -12.48 36.19
CA ALA A 18 -29.65 -12.47 37.63
C ALA A 18 -30.63 -11.35 38.03
N VAL A 19 -30.59 -10.19 37.36
CA VAL A 19 -31.54 -9.08 37.56
C VAL A 19 -32.92 -9.48 37.06
N ARG A 20 -33.00 -10.11 35.87
CA ARG A 20 -34.26 -10.60 35.29
C ARG A 20 -34.89 -11.70 36.15
N GLN A 21 -34.07 -12.60 36.71
CA GLN A 21 -34.55 -13.66 37.60
C GLN A 21 -35.07 -13.11 38.94
N ALA A 22 -34.45 -12.05 39.47
CA ALA A 22 -34.91 -11.35 40.68
C ALA A 22 -36.20 -10.53 40.46
N LEU A 23 -36.39 -9.93 39.27
CA LEU A 23 -37.64 -9.26 38.92
C LEU A 23 -38.78 -10.26 38.68
N ALA A 24 -38.49 -11.42 38.10
CA ALA A 24 -39.45 -12.50 37.89
C ALA A 24 -39.86 -13.21 39.19
N SER A 25 -39.02 -13.23 40.23
CA SER A 25 -39.43 -13.69 41.57
C SER A 25 -40.28 -12.63 42.29
N LEU A 26 -40.03 -11.33 42.06
CA LEU A 26 -40.85 -10.23 42.57
C LEU A 26 -42.29 -10.25 42.01
N ALA A 27 -42.45 -10.59 40.73
CA ALA A 27 -43.75 -10.75 40.08
C ALA A 27 -44.57 -11.93 40.61
N ARG A 28 -43.92 -12.87 41.32
CA ARG A 28 -44.55 -14.09 41.88
C ARG A 28 -44.91 -13.97 43.37
N GLY A 29 -44.78 -12.78 43.95
CA GLY A 29 -45.36 -12.47 45.27
C GLY A 29 -44.61 -13.06 46.48
N SER A 30 -43.31 -13.33 46.37
CA SER A 30 -42.52 -13.79 47.51
C SER A 30 -42.18 -12.65 48.47
N ASP A 31 -42.50 -12.80 49.77
CA ASP A 31 -42.20 -11.85 50.84
C ASP A 31 -40.68 -11.74 51.13
N LEU A 32 -39.98 -10.97 50.30
CA LEU A 32 -38.59 -10.58 50.55
C LEU A 32 -38.56 -9.20 51.22
N VAL A 33 -38.05 -9.14 52.45
CA VAL A 33 -37.86 -7.89 53.20
C VAL A 33 -36.63 -7.16 52.65
N PHE A 34 -36.85 -6.16 51.81
CA PHE A 34 -35.78 -5.34 51.23
C PHE A 34 -35.35 -4.19 52.17
N PRO A 35 -34.07 -3.78 52.16
CA PRO A 35 -33.61 -2.58 52.85
C PRO A 35 -34.36 -1.32 52.39
N SER A 36 -34.65 -0.40 53.31
CA SER A 36 -35.44 0.82 53.08
C SER A 36 -34.96 1.68 51.90
N ARG A 37 -33.66 1.69 51.61
CA ARG A 37 -33.07 2.39 50.45
C ARG A 37 -33.47 1.78 49.11
N PHE A 38 -33.66 0.45 49.05
CA PHE A 38 -34.08 -0.25 47.83
C PHE A 38 -35.57 -0.09 47.58
N GLN A 39 -36.39 -0.07 48.63
CA GLN A 39 -37.83 0.27 48.53
C GLN A 39 -38.06 1.72 48.11
N LYS A 40 -37.16 2.64 48.46
CA LYS A 40 -37.17 4.03 47.96
C LYS A 40 -36.86 4.06 46.46
N TRP A 41 -35.79 3.40 46.03
CA TRP A 41 -35.43 3.30 44.61
C TRP A 41 -36.52 2.62 43.76
N LEU A 42 -37.16 1.56 44.24
CA LEU A 42 -38.29 0.89 43.55
C LEU A 42 -39.53 1.80 43.42
N ARG A 43 -39.81 2.63 44.42
CA ARG A 43 -40.88 3.64 44.35
C ARG A 43 -40.53 4.75 43.36
N ASP A 44 -39.28 5.24 43.39
CA ASP A 44 -38.81 6.26 42.46
C ASP A 44 -38.82 5.73 41.01
N PHE A 45 -38.41 4.47 40.80
CA PHE A 45 -38.46 3.79 39.50
C PHE A 45 -39.91 3.60 39.00
N ARG A 46 -40.83 3.19 39.89
CA ARG A 46 -42.26 3.10 39.55
C ARG A 46 -42.89 4.47 39.28
N GLN A 47 -42.48 5.52 39.99
CA GLN A 47 -42.97 6.89 39.75
C GLN A 47 -42.48 7.45 38.40
N VAL A 48 -41.22 7.20 38.05
CA VAL A 48 -40.64 7.58 36.75
C VAL A 48 -41.35 6.87 35.59
N HIS A 49 -41.74 5.61 35.79
CA HIS A 49 -42.47 4.82 34.78
C HIS A 49 -43.99 4.97 34.80
N ALA A 50 -44.61 5.40 35.91
CA ALA A 50 -46.06 5.63 36.01
C ALA A 50 -46.51 6.98 35.44
N HIS A 51 -45.58 7.93 35.24
CA HIS A 51 -45.85 9.18 34.53
C HIS A 51 -45.52 9.14 33.03
N ARG A 52 -45.17 7.97 32.50
CA ARG A 52 -45.22 7.73 31.06
C ARG A 52 -46.68 7.53 30.68
N LYS A 53 -47.42 8.64 30.57
CA LYS A 53 -48.69 8.72 29.84
C LYS A 53 -48.51 7.93 28.56
N GLU A 54 -49.43 7.02 28.26
CA GLU A 54 -49.46 6.29 26.98
C GLU A 54 -49.33 7.31 25.85
N GLU A 55 -48.11 7.45 25.34
CA GLU A 55 -47.88 8.10 24.07
C GLU A 55 -48.50 7.17 23.02
N PRO A 56 -49.27 7.70 22.07
CA PRO A 56 -49.77 6.89 20.96
C PRO A 56 -48.58 6.16 20.31
N PRO A 57 -48.80 4.98 19.70
CA PRO A 57 -47.73 4.26 18.99
C PRO A 57 -46.97 5.25 18.13
N PRO A 58 -45.62 5.19 18.08
CA PRO A 58 -44.81 6.24 17.48
C PRO A 58 -45.41 6.55 16.10
N GLN A 59 -46.03 7.73 16.00
CA GLN A 59 -46.54 8.20 14.73
C GLN A 59 -45.34 8.18 13.80
N SER A 60 -45.49 7.50 12.66
CA SER A 60 -44.52 7.55 11.57
C SER A 60 -44.06 8.99 11.41
N PRO A 61 -42.75 9.27 11.36
CA PRO A 61 -42.27 10.63 11.23
C PRO A 61 -42.97 11.29 10.04
N PRO A 62 -43.28 12.60 10.13
CA PRO A 62 -43.95 13.30 9.03
C PRO A 62 -43.17 13.06 7.73
N PRO A 63 -43.84 12.95 6.56
CA PRO A 63 -43.15 12.74 5.29
C PRO A 63 -42.34 14.00 4.96
N GLY A 64 -41.10 14.01 5.44
CA GLY A 64 -40.18 15.14 5.41
C GLY A 64 -38.77 14.62 5.71
N HIS A 65 -38.16 14.04 4.67
CA HIS A 65 -36.74 13.63 4.57
C HIS A 65 -36.23 12.64 5.62
N SER A 66 -36.58 11.35 5.46
CA SER A 66 -35.77 10.26 6.00
C SER A 66 -34.33 10.37 5.45
N VAL A 67 -33.31 10.30 6.30
CA VAL A 67 -31.90 10.27 5.86
C VAL A 67 -31.77 9.13 4.84
N PRO A 68 -31.51 9.42 3.55
CA PRO A 68 -31.41 8.38 2.54
C PRO A 68 -30.19 7.50 2.84
N ALA A 69 -30.16 6.29 2.26
CA ALA A 69 -28.96 5.47 2.31
C ALA A 69 -27.75 6.29 1.83
N PHE A 70 -26.71 6.37 2.65
CA PHE A 70 -25.50 7.16 2.39
C PHE A 70 -24.23 6.33 2.36
N TYR A 71 -24.28 5.09 2.84
CA TYR A 71 -23.16 4.15 2.84
C TYR A 71 -23.33 3.08 1.75
N PHE A 72 -22.44 3.09 0.76
CA PHE A 72 -22.48 2.20 -0.39
C PHE A 72 -21.10 1.55 -0.63
N PRO A 73 -20.80 0.41 0.01
CA PRO A 73 -19.47 -0.23 -0.07
C PRO A 73 -19.03 -0.59 -1.49
N CYS A 74 -19.98 -0.92 -2.35
CA CYS A 74 -19.76 -1.34 -3.74
C CYS A 74 -20.00 -0.22 -4.76
N GLY A 75 -20.03 1.04 -4.33
CA GLY A 75 -20.42 2.17 -5.18
C GLY A 75 -21.92 2.43 -5.14
N ARG A 76 -22.33 3.63 -5.55
CA ARG A 76 -23.76 4.00 -5.60
C ARG A 76 -24.42 3.30 -6.78
N PRO A 77 -25.53 2.55 -6.58
CA PRO A 77 -26.25 1.93 -7.68
C PRO A 77 -26.69 2.97 -8.72
N PRO A 78 -26.63 2.65 -10.02
CA PRO A 78 -27.14 3.53 -11.04
C PRO A 78 -28.66 3.71 -10.88
N PRO A 79 -29.21 4.87 -11.26
CA PRO A 79 -30.65 5.15 -11.11
C PRO A 79 -31.56 4.29 -12.01
N ARG A 80 -31.02 3.58 -13.01
CA ARG A 80 -31.76 2.66 -13.89
C ARG A 80 -31.01 1.34 -14.07
N SER A 81 -31.75 0.23 -14.15
CA SER A 81 -31.23 -1.12 -14.38
C SER A 81 -31.12 -1.50 -15.87
N GLN A 82 -31.70 -0.69 -16.77
CA GLN A 82 -31.74 -0.96 -18.22
C GLN A 82 -30.33 -1.11 -18.82
N ASP A 83 -29.37 -0.35 -18.31
CA ASP A 83 -27.97 -0.34 -18.77
C ASP A 83 -27.27 -1.70 -18.65
N THR A 84 -27.73 -2.61 -17.79
CA THR A 84 -27.09 -3.93 -17.61
C THR A 84 -27.37 -4.86 -18.79
N GLU A 85 -28.63 -4.97 -19.22
CA GLU A 85 -28.98 -5.88 -20.31
C GLU A 85 -28.43 -5.40 -21.66
N ASP A 86 -28.34 -4.08 -21.86
CA ASP A 86 -27.73 -3.49 -23.05
C ASP A 86 -26.23 -3.88 -23.15
N VAL A 87 -25.50 -3.81 -22.03
CA VAL A 87 -24.09 -4.24 -21.96
C VAL A 87 -23.96 -5.76 -22.18
N ILE A 88 -24.88 -6.56 -21.64
CA ILE A 88 -24.86 -8.02 -21.87
C ILE A 88 -25.10 -8.35 -23.35
N ALA A 89 -26.03 -7.67 -24.02
CA ALA A 89 -26.27 -7.86 -25.45
C ALA A 89 -25.03 -7.51 -26.31
N LEU A 90 -24.30 -6.45 -25.95
CA LEU A 90 -23.03 -6.10 -26.61
C LEU A 90 -21.97 -7.20 -26.42
N VAL A 91 -21.89 -7.77 -25.22
CA VAL A 91 -20.98 -8.88 -24.92
C VAL A 91 -21.36 -10.11 -25.72
N GLU A 92 -22.65 -10.50 -25.77
CA GLU A 92 -23.11 -11.63 -26.58
C GLU A 92 -22.75 -11.46 -28.05
N CYS A 93 -22.99 -10.27 -28.62
CA CYS A 93 -22.60 -9.92 -29.98
C CYS A 93 -21.09 -10.03 -30.22
N ALA A 94 -20.25 -9.66 -29.24
CA ALA A 94 -18.80 -9.83 -29.33
C ALA A 94 -18.40 -11.31 -29.38
N PHE A 95 -19.07 -12.18 -28.63
CA PHE A 95 -18.79 -13.62 -28.65
C PHE A 95 -19.31 -14.33 -29.91
N GLU A 96 -20.38 -13.83 -30.55
CA GLU A 96 -20.87 -14.37 -31.83
C GLU A 96 -19.83 -14.27 -32.96
N GLY A 97 -18.97 -13.24 -32.92
CA GLY A 97 -17.86 -13.07 -33.85
C GLY A 97 -16.69 -14.06 -33.65
N LEU A 98 -16.69 -14.84 -32.57
CA LEU A 98 -15.57 -15.71 -32.20
C LEU A 98 -15.79 -17.17 -32.60
N PRO A 99 -14.73 -17.90 -32.99
CA PRO A 99 -14.82 -19.33 -33.30
C PRO A 99 -15.43 -20.13 -32.14
N ARG A 100 -16.53 -20.84 -32.42
CA ARG A 100 -17.26 -21.67 -31.43
C ARG A 100 -17.82 -20.89 -30.22
N GLY A 101 -17.98 -19.58 -30.32
CA GLY A 101 -18.49 -18.74 -29.23
C GLY A 101 -17.61 -18.78 -27.97
N ARG A 102 -16.29 -18.93 -28.16
CA ARG A 102 -15.30 -19.01 -27.09
C ARG A 102 -14.19 -17.99 -27.32
N ALA A 103 -13.80 -17.32 -26.25
CA ALA A 103 -12.72 -16.33 -26.24
C ALA A 103 -11.48 -16.92 -25.56
N GLY A 104 -10.34 -16.94 -26.25
CA GLY A 104 -9.02 -17.06 -25.62
C GLY A 104 -8.54 -15.71 -25.11
N LEU A 105 -7.40 -15.65 -24.40
CA LEU A 105 -6.88 -14.39 -23.85
C LEU A 105 -6.63 -13.33 -24.95
N GLY A 106 -6.21 -13.75 -26.15
CA GLY A 106 -6.00 -12.84 -27.29
C GLY A 106 -7.29 -12.17 -27.80
N ASP A 107 -8.44 -12.81 -27.64
CA ASP A 107 -9.75 -12.29 -28.09
C ASP A 107 -10.36 -11.30 -27.08
N MET A 108 -9.83 -11.28 -25.85
CA MET A 108 -10.43 -10.55 -24.72
C MET A 108 -10.33 -9.03 -24.84
N ALA A 109 -9.51 -8.51 -25.75
CA ALA A 109 -9.49 -7.08 -26.07
C ALA A 109 -10.85 -6.59 -26.58
N MET A 110 -11.47 -7.34 -27.49
CA MET A 110 -12.82 -7.07 -28.00
C MET A 110 -13.86 -7.17 -26.88
N VAL A 111 -13.74 -8.21 -26.03
CA VAL A 111 -14.68 -8.44 -24.93
C VAL A 111 -14.58 -7.33 -23.88
N ALA A 112 -13.38 -6.87 -23.54
CA ALA A 112 -13.16 -5.74 -22.62
C ALA A 112 -13.85 -4.47 -23.15
N LYS A 113 -13.70 -4.18 -24.45
CA LYS A 113 -14.38 -3.05 -25.10
C LYS A 113 -15.91 -3.19 -25.06
N ALA A 114 -16.45 -4.38 -25.31
CA ALA A 114 -17.89 -4.64 -25.20
C ALA A 114 -18.42 -4.48 -23.77
N CYS A 115 -17.59 -4.75 -22.76
CA CYS A 115 -17.89 -4.50 -21.35
C CYS A 115 -17.80 -3.01 -20.94
N GLY A 116 -17.32 -2.14 -21.83
CA GLY A 116 -17.00 -0.75 -21.50
C GLY A 116 -15.80 -0.59 -20.56
N CYS A 117 -14.89 -1.56 -20.55
CA CYS A 117 -13.67 -1.54 -19.74
C CYS A 117 -12.45 -1.13 -20.59
N PRO A 118 -11.42 -0.51 -19.97
CA PRO A 118 -10.13 -0.29 -20.64
C PRO A 118 -9.50 -1.58 -21.15
N LEU A 119 -8.70 -1.49 -22.22
CA LEU A 119 -8.09 -2.66 -22.88
C LEU A 119 -7.39 -3.63 -21.92
N TYR A 120 -6.60 -3.11 -20.97
CA TYR A 120 -5.81 -3.91 -20.03
C TYR A 120 -6.63 -4.59 -18.93
N TRP A 121 -7.97 -4.46 -18.95
CA TRP A 121 -8.86 -5.30 -18.16
C TRP A 121 -9.10 -6.69 -18.78
N LYS A 122 -8.59 -6.93 -20.00
CA LYS A 122 -8.74 -8.19 -20.74
C LYS A 122 -8.31 -9.43 -19.93
N ALA A 123 -7.14 -9.39 -19.28
CA ALA A 123 -6.69 -10.48 -18.40
C ALA A 123 -7.56 -10.62 -17.13
N PRO A 124 -7.79 -9.57 -16.32
CA PRO A 124 -8.74 -9.61 -15.21
C PRO A 124 -10.09 -10.25 -15.54
N LEU A 125 -10.68 -9.87 -16.67
CA LEU A 125 -11.95 -10.41 -17.17
C LEU A 125 -11.84 -11.90 -17.54
N PHE A 126 -10.75 -12.29 -18.21
CA PHE A 126 -10.49 -13.68 -18.62
C PHE A 126 -10.33 -14.61 -17.41
N TYR A 127 -9.48 -14.22 -16.45
CA TYR A 127 -9.18 -15.00 -15.26
C TYR A 127 -10.41 -15.08 -14.33
N ALA A 128 -11.14 -13.99 -14.15
CA ALA A 128 -12.38 -13.99 -13.35
C ALA A 128 -13.47 -14.90 -13.91
N ALA A 129 -13.54 -15.05 -15.25
CA ALA A 129 -14.44 -16.00 -15.91
C ALA A 129 -13.92 -17.45 -15.90
N GLY A 130 -12.74 -17.69 -15.32
CA GLY A 130 -12.12 -19.00 -15.16
C GLY A 130 -11.41 -19.52 -16.42
N GLY A 131 -10.99 -18.62 -17.32
CA GLY A 131 -10.36 -18.96 -18.60
C GLY A 131 -9.03 -19.72 -18.48
N GLU A 132 -8.27 -19.50 -17.39
CA GLU A 132 -7.01 -20.22 -17.13
C GLU A 132 -7.18 -21.74 -17.09
N ARG A 133 -8.29 -22.23 -16.52
CA ARG A 133 -8.54 -23.68 -16.35
C ARG A 133 -8.79 -24.41 -17.67
N THR A 134 -9.27 -23.70 -18.69
CA THR A 134 -9.74 -24.28 -19.95
C THR A 134 -9.05 -23.70 -21.19
N GLY A 135 -8.14 -22.73 -21.01
CA GLY A 135 -7.51 -21.96 -22.09
C GLY A 135 -8.46 -21.02 -22.85
N SER A 136 -9.77 -21.09 -22.59
CA SER A 136 -10.81 -20.28 -23.25
C SER A 136 -12.04 -20.14 -22.36
N VAL A 137 -12.83 -19.10 -22.58
CA VAL A 137 -14.08 -18.81 -21.86
C VAL A 137 -15.25 -18.89 -22.83
N SER A 138 -16.36 -19.54 -22.45
CA SER A 138 -17.60 -19.52 -23.25
C SER A 138 -18.46 -18.30 -22.92
N VAL A 139 -19.28 -17.85 -23.88
CA VAL A 139 -20.22 -16.74 -23.68
C VAL A 139 -21.09 -16.90 -22.42
N HIS A 140 -21.61 -18.11 -22.17
CA HIS A 140 -22.47 -18.37 -21.01
C HIS A 140 -21.72 -18.17 -19.68
N MET A 141 -20.48 -18.68 -19.58
CA MET A 141 -19.66 -18.52 -18.38
C MET A 141 -19.30 -17.04 -18.17
N PHE A 142 -18.96 -16.34 -19.25
CA PHE A 142 -18.60 -14.93 -19.19
C PHE A 142 -19.79 -14.05 -18.79
N VAL A 143 -20.93 -14.18 -19.47
CA VAL A 143 -22.16 -13.42 -19.19
C VAL A 143 -22.65 -13.65 -17.76
N ALA A 144 -22.62 -14.90 -17.28
CA ALA A 144 -22.99 -15.21 -15.90
C ALA A 144 -22.08 -14.49 -14.88
N MET A 145 -20.78 -14.46 -15.13
CA MET A 145 -19.80 -13.74 -14.31
C MET A 145 -20.03 -12.22 -14.38
N TRP A 146 -20.10 -11.66 -15.59
CA TRP A 146 -20.17 -10.22 -15.81
C TRP A 146 -21.50 -9.62 -15.32
N ARG A 147 -22.63 -10.30 -15.55
CA ARG A 147 -23.94 -9.91 -14.99
C ARG A 147 -23.87 -9.84 -13.46
N LYS A 148 -23.22 -10.81 -12.81
CA LYS A 148 -23.02 -10.78 -11.34
C LYS A 148 -22.15 -9.60 -10.91
N VAL A 149 -21.11 -9.25 -11.67
CA VAL A 149 -20.27 -8.07 -11.39
C VAL A 149 -21.09 -6.78 -11.52
N LEU A 150 -21.80 -6.58 -12.63
CA LEU A 150 -22.60 -5.37 -12.86
C LEU A 150 -23.68 -5.15 -11.79
N LEU A 151 -24.32 -6.23 -11.32
CA LEU A 151 -25.34 -6.17 -10.28
C LEU A 151 -24.79 -5.90 -8.87
N THR A 152 -23.51 -6.19 -8.61
CA THR A 152 -22.93 -6.11 -7.26
C THR A 152 -21.85 -5.05 -7.09
N CYS A 153 -21.31 -4.53 -8.20
CA CYS A 153 -20.19 -3.59 -8.25
C CYS A 153 -20.54 -2.41 -9.16
N HIS A 154 -20.77 -1.25 -8.57
CA HIS A 154 -21.32 -0.06 -9.22
C HIS A 154 -20.29 1.02 -9.53
N ASP A 155 -19.01 0.76 -9.27
CA ASP A 155 -17.88 1.58 -9.69
C ASP A 155 -16.68 0.70 -10.09
N ASP A 156 -15.72 1.31 -10.79
CA ASP A 156 -14.60 0.56 -11.36
C ASP A 156 -13.68 -0.02 -10.30
N ALA A 157 -13.52 0.64 -9.16
CA ALA A 157 -12.75 0.09 -8.04
C ALA A 157 -13.38 -1.20 -7.49
N ALA A 158 -14.69 -1.24 -7.29
CA ALA A 158 -15.41 -2.43 -6.85
C ALA A 158 -15.33 -3.55 -7.91
N ARG A 159 -15.47 -3.20 -9.20
CA ARG A 159 -15.36 -4.18 -10.30
C ARG A 159 -13.96 -4.76 -10.38
N PHE A 160 -12.92 -3.93 -10.38
CA PHE A 160 -11.52 -4.35 -10.47
C PHE A 160 -11.14 -5.26 -9.28
N VAL A 161 -11.47 -4.86 -8.05
CA VAL A 161 -11.26 -5.71 -6.86
C VAL A 161 -12.02 -7.02 -6.96
N ARG A 162 -13.24 -7.01 -7.53
CA ARG A 162 -14.05 -8.22 -7.71
C ARG A 162 -13.48 -9.18 -8.77
N LEU A 163 -12.81 -8.65 -9.79
CA LEU A 163 -12.22 -9.42 -10.89
C LEU A 163 -10.90 -10.08 -10.48
N LEU A 164 -10.01 -9.34 -9.80
CA LEU A 164 -8.71 -9.86 -9.38
C LEU A 164 -8.80 -10.68 -8.09
N GLY A 165 -9.66 -10.26 -7.16
CA GLY A 165 -9.73 -10.84 -5.83
C GLY A 165 -10.40 -12.21 -5.80
N ARG A 166 -9.94 -13.08 -4.90
CA ARG A 166 -10.57 -14.38 -4.65
C ARG A 166 -12.04 -14.22 -4.19
N PRO A 167 -12.91 -15.23 -4.41
CA PRO A 167 -14.29 -15.18 -3.96
C PRO A 167 -14.41 -14.86 -2.46
N GLY A 168 -15.16 -13.79 -2.12
CA GLY A 168 -15.38 -13.37 -0.74
C GLY A 168 -14.32 -12.43 -0.16
N CYS A 169 -13.23 -12.14 -0.88
CA CYS A 169 -12.21 -11.19 -0.43
C CYS A 169 -12.73 -9.74 -0.39
N ARG A 170 -12.21 -8.98 0.59
CA ARG A 170 -12.59 -7.57 0.83
C ARG A 170 -11.63 -6.57 0.17
N GLY A 171 -10.52 -7.05 -0.37
CA GLY A 171 -9.47 -6.28 -1.03
C GLY A 171 -8.53 -7.20 -1.79
N LEU A 172 -7.43 -6.64 -2.30
CA LEU A 172 -6.44 -7.32 -3.12
C LEU A 172 -5.11 -7.47 -2.38
N ILE A 173 -4.55 -8.67 -2.38
CA ILE A 173 -3.17 -8.93 -1.94
C ILE A 173 -2.20 -8.84 -3.13
N GLN A 174 -0.90 -8.90 -2.86
CA GLN A 174 0.13 -8.70 -3.89
C GLN A 174 0.01 -9.71 -5.04
N GLU A 175 -0.24 -10.98 -4.70
CA GLU A 175 -0.34 -12.09 -5.64
C GLU A 175 -1.51 -11.93 -6.62
N ASP A 176 -2.58 -11.24 -6.20
CA ASP A 176 -3.77 -11.02 -7.03
C ASP A 176 -3.45 -10.12 -8.26
N PHE A 177 -2.36 -9.33 -8.23
CA PHE A 177 -1.94 -8.46 -9.34
C PHE A 177 -1.08 -9.18 -10.38
N VAL A 178 -0.53 -10.35 -10.07
CA VAL A 178 0.41 -11.06 -10.95
C VAL A 178 -0.22 -11.38 -12.31
N PRO A 179 -1.42 -11.97 -12.42
CA PRO A 179 -2.00 -12.28 -13.73
C PRO A 179 -2.30 -11.04 -14.59
N PHE A 180 -2.65 -9.92 -13.93
CA PHE A 180 -2.85 -8.64 -14.60
C PHE A 180 -1.54 -8.09 -15.17
N LEU A 181 -0.49 -8.02 -14.36
CA LEU A 181 0.81 -7.48 -14.79
C LEU A 181 1.52 -8.38 -15.81
N GLN A 182 1.35 -9.69 -15.67
CA GLN A 182 1.84 -10.67 -16.64
C GLN A 182 1.29 -10.38 -18.05
N ASP A 183 0.00 -10.03 -18.14
CA ASP A 183 -0.63 -9.65 -19.40
C ASP A 183 -0.15 -8.28 -19.91
N VAL A 184 0.11 -7.31 -19.01
CA VAL A 184 0.72 -6.03 -19.38
C VAL A 184 2.07 -6.24 -20.05
N VAL A 185 2.99 -7.01 -19.44
CA VAL A 185 4.30 -7.34 -20.03
C VAL A 185 4.15 -8.05 -21.37
N ASN A 186 3.22 -9.00 -21.45
CA ASN A 186 3.00 -9.80 -22.66
C ASN A 186 2.34 -9.05 -23.82
N SER A 187 1.75 -7.87 -23.59
CA SER A 187 0.94 -7.20 -24.62
C SER A 187 1.27 -5.73 -24.86
N HIS A 188 1.84 -5.02 -23.89
CA HIS A 188 2.25 -3.63 -24.09
C HIS A 188 3.43 -3.54 -25.07
N PRO A 189 3.39 -2.62 -26.06
CA PRO A 189 4.46 -2.49 -27.05
C PRO A 189 5.79 -2.06 -26.42
N GLY A 190 5.76 -1.10 -25.49
CA GLY A 190 6.94 -0.64 -24.75
C GLY A 190 7.58 -1.66 -23.81
N LEU A 191 7.04 -2.88 -23.70
CA LEU A 191 7.63 -3.99 -22.92
C LEU A 191 7.90 -5.23 -23.78
N ALA A 192 7.84 -5.12 -25.10
CA ALA A 192 8.01 -6.25 -26.00
C ALA A 192 9.38 -6.94 -25.85
N PHE A 193 10.43 -6.16 -25.59
CA PHE A 193 11.79 -6.67 -25.37
C PHE A 193 11.91 -7.52 -24.09
N LEU A 194 11.14 -7.19 -23.04
CA LEU A 194 11.18 -7.87 -21.74
C LEU A 194 10.61 -9.31 -21.80
N ARG A 195 9.86 -9.65 -22.85
CA ARG A 195 9.22 -10.98 -22.99
C ARG A 195 10.22 -12.12 -23.11
N ALA A 196 11.40 -11.85 -23.67
CA ALA A 196 12.45 -12.85 -23.84
C ALA A 196 13.28 -13.09 -22.56
N ALA A 197 13.30 -12.12 -21.63
CA ALA A 197 14.17 -12.12 -20.45
C ALA A 197 13.40 -12.53 -19.18
N LYS A 198 13.29 -13.84 -18.92
CA LYS A 198 12.48 -14.40 -17.82
C LYS A 198 12.89 -13.88 -16.43
N GLU A 199 14.17 -13.65 -16.19
CA GLU A 199 14.65 -13.17 -14.88
C GLU A 199 14.16 -11.74 -14.61
N PHE A 200 14.42 -10.82 -15.53
CA PHE A 200 13.95 -9.43 -15.47
C PHE A 200 12.42 -9.33 -15.47
N HIS A 201 11.73 -10.25 -16.14
CA HIS A 201 10.28 -10.32 -16.16
C HIS A 201 9.69 -10.39 -14.74
N SER A 202 10.14 -11.37 -13.95
CA SER A 202 9.64 -11.58 -12.59
C SER A 202 9.94 -10.39 -11.67
N ARG A 203 11.12 -9.76 -11.87
CA ARG A 203 11.57 -8.60 -11.10
C ARG A 203 10.78 -7.35 -11.43
N TYR A 204 10.52 -7.09 -12.71
CA TYR A 204 9.67 -5.99 -13.14
C TYR A 204 8.27 -6.09 -12.53
N ILE A 205 7.62 -7.27 -12.62
CA ILE A 205 6.30 -7.50 -12.01
C ILE A 205 6.36 -7.23 -10.50
N THR A 206 7.37 -7.78 -9.82
CA THR A 206 7.54 -7.58 -8.37
C THR A 206 7.66 -6.09 -8.03
N THR A 207 8.46 -5.34 -8.77
CA THR A 207 8.68 -3.90 -8.57
C THR A 207 7.41 -3.11 -8.81
N VAL A 208 6.69 -3.36 -9.91
CA VAL A 208 5.41 -2.69 -10.16
C VAL A 208 4.40 -2.99 -9.05
N ILE A 209 4.31 -4.23 -8.56
CA ILE A 209 3.47 -4.57 -7.39
C ILE A 209 3.90 -3.78 -6.16
N GLN A 210 5.20 -3.72 -5.86
CA GLN A 210 5.69 -2.95 -4.72
C GLN A 210 5.35 -1.46 -4.86
N ARG A 211 5.45 -0.88 -6.06
CA ARG A 211 5.07 0.53 -6.34
C ARG A 211 3.55 0.76 -6.25
N ILE A 212 2.73 -0.22 -6.62
CA ILE A 212 1.28 -0.15 -6.43
C ILE A 212 0.95 -0.12 -4.93
N PHE A 213 1.48 -1.07 -4.14
CA PHE A 213 1.25 -1.08 -2.69
C PHE A 213 1.89 0.13 -2.01
N TYR A 214 3.05 0.54 -2.53
CA TYR A 214 3.69 1.86 -2.53
C TYR A 214 2.79 3.02 -2.11
N THR A 215 1.96 3.29 -3.10
CA THR A 215 1.16 4.48 -3.28
C THR A 215 -0.29 4.25 -2.88
N VAL A 216 -0.83 3.04 -3.10
CA VAL A 216 -2.25 2.72 -2.92
C VAL A 216 -2.55 2.20 -1.51
N ASN A 217 -1.75 1.28 -0.96
CA ASN A 217 -2.04 0.63 0.33
C ASN A 217 -1.60 1.49 1.52
N ARG A 218 -2.21 2.67 1.66
CA ARG A 218 -1.89 3.66 2.70
C ARG A 218 -2.15 3.16 4.12
N SER A 219 -2.94 2.10 4.30
CA SER A 219 -3.16 1.45 5.60
C SER A 219 -2.02 0.55 6.08
N TRP A 220 -1.02 0.25 5.24
CA TRP A 220 0.04 -0.75 5.53
C TRP A 220 -0.49 -2.16 5.85
N SER A 221 -1.75 -2.44 5.52
CA SER A 221 -2.42 -3.70 5.86
C SER A 221 -1.94 -4.89 5.04
N GLY A 222 -1.26 -4.65 3.92
CA GLY A 222 -0.93 -5.67 2.92
C GLY A 222 -2.13 -6.09 2.07
N MET A 223 -3.26 -5.39 2.16
CA MET A 223 -4.46 -5.66 1.39
C MET A 223 -5.09 -4.34 0.90
N ILE A 224 -5.04 -4.08 -0.40
CA ILE A 224 -5.65 -2.90 -1.01
C ILE A 224 -7.17 -3.02 -0.97
N SER A 225 -7.80 -2.14 -0.20
CA SER A 225 -9.25 -2.03 -0.14
C SER A 225 -9.81 -1.30 -1.37
N ARG A 226 -11.12 -1.47 -1.62
CA ARG A 226 -11.83 -0.70 -2.65
C ARG A 226 -11.70 0.81 -2.44
N GLU A 227 -11.68 1.25 -1.18
CA GLU A 227 -11.60 2.67 -0.85
C GLU A 227 -10.21 3.24 -1.11
N GLU A 228 -9.16 2.51 -0.76
CA GLU A 228 -7.79 2.87 -1.13
C GLU A 228 -7.63 2.97 -2.64
N LEU A 229 -8.20 2.00 -3.38
CA LEU A 229 -8.17 2.00 -4.83
C LEU A 229 -8.90 3.22 -5.43
N ARG A 230 -10.10 3.56 -4.92
CA ARG A 230 -10.88 4.75 -5.34
C ARG A 230 -10.12 6.06 -5.12
N ARG A 231 -9.35 6.15 -4.05
CA ARG A 231 -8.60 7.36 -3.67
C ARG A 231 -7.26 7.48 -4.39
N SER A 232 -6.87 6.47 -5.16
CA SER A 232 -5.61 6.43 -5.90
C SER A 232 -5.80 6.75 -7.39
N SER A 233 -4.71 7.03 -8.08
CA SER A 233 -4.66 7.18 -9.54
C SER A 233 -4.43 5.86 -10.29
N PHE A 234 -4.42 4.71 -9.60
CA PHE A 234 -4.02 3.44 -10.22
C PHE A 234 -4.92 3.05 -11.41
N LEU A 235 -6.25 3.09 -11.26
CA LEU A 235 -7.15 2.74 -12.36
C LEU A 235 -7.08 3.73 -13.52
N GLN A 236 -6.79 5.00 -13.25
CA GLN A 236 -6.51 5.98 -14.30
C GLN A 236 -5.25 5.61 -15.07
N ALA A 237 -4.18 5.20 -14.38
CA ALA A 237 -2.96 4.74 -15.02
C ALA A 237 -3.20 3.46 -15.84
N VAL A 238 -4.00 2.51 -15.35
CA VAL A 238 -4.38 1.30 -16.12
C VAL A 238 -5.10 1.68 -17.42
N SER A 239 -5.98 2.69 -17.40
CA SER A 239 -6.64 3.17 -18.61
C SER A 239 -5.70 3.86 -19.59
N GLN A 240 -4.63 4.49 -19.12
CA GLN A 240 -3.66 5.17 -20.00
C GLN A 240 -2.69 4.20 -20.70
N LEU A 241 -2.53 2.97 -20.21
CA LEU A 241 -1.68 1.95 -20.83
C LEU A 241 -2.04 1.65 -22.30
N GLU A 242 -3.31 1.85 -22.71
CA GLU A 242 -3.72 1.62 -24.11
C GLU A 242 -3.45 2.82 -25.03
N VAL A 243 -3.15 3.99 -24.45
CA VAL A 243 -2.98 5.25 -25.15
C VAL A 243 -1.49 5.62 -25.26
N GLU A 244 -0.71 5.35 -24.21
CA GLU A 244 0.70 5.72 -24.13
C GLU A 244 1.60 4.56 -24.57
N PRO A 245 2.17 4.57 -25.79
CA PRO A 245 3.01 3.48 -26.27
C PRO A 245 4.37 3.40 -25.56
N ASP A 246 4.86 4.53 -25.05
CA ASP A 246 6.11 4.62 -24.30
C ASP A 246 5.87 4.37 -22.81
N ILE A 247 6.24 3.17 -22.35
CA ILE A 247 5.98 2.75 -20.98
C ILE A 247 6.71 3.62 -19.95
N ASN A 248 7.80 4.30 -20.31
CA ASN A 248 8.59 5.11 -19.38
C ASN A 248 7.89 6.41 -18.99
N ARG A 249 6.97 6.91 -19.85
CA ARG A 249 6.07 8.03 -19.51
C ARG A 249 5.02 7.67 -18.46
N MET A 250 4.80 6.38 -18.21
CA MET A 250 3.92 5.88 -17.15
C MET A 250 4.63 5.87 -15.78
N THR A 251 5.15 7.02 -15.38
CA THR A 251 6.04 7.21 -14.22
C THR A 251 5.42 6.76 -12.90
N SER A 252 4.09 6.86 -12.73
CA SER A 252 3.43 6.53 -11.45
C SER A 252 3.59 5.08 -11.01
N PHE A 253 3.62 4.11 -11.94
CA PHE A 253 3.63 2.68 -11.60
C PHE A 253 4.44 1.81 -12.56
N PHE A 254 4.34 2.05 -13.87
CA PHE A 254 4.72 1.07 -14.89
C PHE A 254 6.05 1.36 -15.60
N SER A 255 6.64 2.55 -15.41
CA SER A 255 7.94 2.92 -16.02
C SER A 255 8.99 1.81 -15.86
N TYR A 256 9.59 1.42 -16.98
CA TYR A 256 10.66 0.43 -17.03
C TYR A 256 11.98 1.03 -16.56
N GLU A 257 12.28 2.29 -16.92
CA GLU A 257 13.45 3.04 -16.42
C GLU A 257 13.51 3.04 -14.90
N HIS A 258 12.39 3.34 -14.23
CA HIS A 258 12.33 3.31 -12.77
C HIS A 258 12.60 1.92 -12.21
N PHE A 259 12.09 0.87 -12.87
CA PHE A 259 12.40 -0.51 -12.48
C PHE A 259 13.88 -0.82 -12.65
N TYR A 260 14.48 -0.40 -13.76
CA TYR A 260 15.88 -0.65 -14.09
C TYR A 260 16.80 -0.09 -13.02
N VAL A 261 16.64 1.19 -12.67
CA VAL A 261 17.40 1.84 -11.59
C VAL A 261 17.26 1.08 -10.27
N ILE A 262 16.03 0.74 -9.85
CA ILE A 262 15.80 -0.02 -8.62
C ILE A 262 16.52 -1.38 -8.66
N TYR A 263 16.50 -2.06 -9.80
CA TYR A 263 17.12 -3.36 -9.97
C TYR A 263 18.65 -3.27 -9.95
N CYS A 264 19.26 -2.34 -10.68
CA CYS A 264 20.71 -2.14 -10.71
C CYS A 264 21.25 -1.79 -9.32
N LYS A 265 20.60 -0.86 -8.61
CA LYS A 265 20.99 -0.52 -7.22
C LYS A 265 20.88 -1.71 -6.26
N PHE A 266 19.94 -2.63 -6.47
CA PHE A 266 19.90 -3.87 -5.67
C PHE A 266 21.04 -4.82 -6.06
N TRP A 267 21.27 -4.98 -7.37
CA TRP A 267 22.27 -5.86 -7.94
C TRP A 267 23.70 -5.45 -7.53
N GLU A 268 23.98 -4.16 -7.40
CA GLU A 268 25.26 -3.64 -6.88
C GLU A 268 25.53 -4.07 -5.42
N LEU A 269 24.47 -4.27 -4.63
CA LEU A 269 24.59 -4.63 -3.22
C LEU A 269 24.63 -6.15 -3.01
N ASP A 270 23.82 -6.90 -3.75
CA ASP A 270 23.71 -8.37 -3.71
C ASP A 270 24.86 -9.04 -4.48
N LEU A 271 26.07 -9.00 -3.91
CA LEU A 271 27.29 -9.53 -4.52
C LEU A 271 27.32 -11.06 -4.62
N ASP A 272 26.71 -11.76 -3.67
CA ASP A 272 26.63 -13.23 -3.64
C ASP A 272 25.44 -13.78 -4.42
N ARG A 273 24.61 -12.90 -5.01
CA ARG A 273 23.49 -13.23 -5.91
C ARG A 273 22.44 -14.11 -5.27
N ASP A 274 22.28 -14.00 -3.95
CA ASP A 274 21.34 -14.82 -3.18
C ASP A 274 19.93 -14.21 -3.08
N LEU A 275 19.73 -13.05 -3.73
CA LEU A 275 18.49 -12.28 -3.80
C LEU A 275 18.05 -11.69 -2.47
N THR A 276 18.98 -11.62 -1.52
CA THR A 276 18.81 -10.94 -0.25
C THR A 276 20.03 -10.09 0.08
N ILE A 277 19.82 -9.02 0.85
CA ILE A 277 20.89 -8.16 1.34
C ILE A 277 20.86 -8.12 2.85
N ASP A 278 22.04 -8.07 3.46
CA ASP A 278 22.21 -7.89 4.90
C ASP A 278 22.56 -6.44 5.27
N ARG A 279 22.89 -6.20 6.54
CA ARG A 279 23.25 -4.87 7.05
C ARG A 279 24.52 -4.33 6.42
N SER A 280 25.50 -5.20 6.21
CA SER A 280 26.79 -4.85 5.60
C SER A 280 26.63 -4.53 4.13
N ASP A 281 25.71 -5.19 3.44
CA ASP A 281 25.32 -4.85 2.08
C ASP A 281 24.64 -3.49 2.03
N LEU A 282 23.59 -3.29 2.83
CA LEU A 282 22.86 -2.01 2.85
C LEU A 282 23.74 -0.83 3.29
N ALA A 283 24.76 -1.06 4.12
CA ALA A 283 25.72 -0.04 4.52
C ALA A 283 26.61 0.48 3.38
N ARG A 284 26.70 -0.23 2.25
CA ARG A 284 27.42 0.24 1.05
C ARG A 284 26.57 1.14 0.16
N HIS A 285 25.25 1.16 0.35
CA HIS A 285 24.34 1.98 -0.44
C HIS A 285 24.66 3.48 -0.27
N GLY A 286 24.77 4.20 -1.40
CA GLY A 286 25.05 5.63 -1.43
C GLY A 286 26.34 6.01 -0.71
N ASP A 287 27.41 5.22 -0.89
CA ASP A 287 28.71 5.40 -0.20
C ASP A 287 28.58 5.46 1.32
N GLY A 288 27.63 4.70 1.85
CA GLY A 288 27.31 4.67 3.26
C GLY A 288 26.58 5.91 3.75
N ALA A 289 25.71 6.51 2.93
CA ALA A 289 24.92 7.70 3.27
C ALA A 289 24.08 7.57 4.55
N ILE A 290 23.56 6.36 4.83
CA ILE A 290 22.65 6.10 5.95
C ILE A 290 23.41 5.64 7.20
N SER A 291 22.98 6.11 8.38
CA SER A 291 23.54 5.69 9.67
C SER A 291 23.34 4.21 9.99
N SER A 292 24.31 3.61 10.67
CA SER A 292 24.26 2.19 11.08
C SER A 292 23.10 1.92 12.05
N ARG A 293 22.83 2.85 12.98
CA ARG A 293 21.64 2.80 13.83
C ARG A 293 20.35 2.76 13.00
N MET A 294 20.26 3.54 11.92
CA MET A 294 19.08 3.53 11.05
C MET A 294 18.98 2.23 10.23
N ILE A 295 20.10 1.73 9.71
CA ILE A 295 20.15 0.42 9.04
C ILE A 295 19.62 -0.67 9.98
N ASP A 296 20.07 -0.72 11.24
CA ASP A 296 19.56 -1.67 12.23
C ASP A 296 18.05 -1.60 12.42
N ARG A 297 17.47 -0.39 12.35
CA ARG A 297 16.01 -0.19 12.45
C ARG A 297 15.27 -0.75 11.25
N ILE A 298 15.81 -0.68 10.04
CA ILE A 298 15.21 -1.31 8.85
C ILE A 298 15.10 -2.83 9.06
N PHE A 299 16.15 -3.45 9.59
CA PHE A 299 16.19 -4.90 9.87
C PHE A 299 15.44 -5.32 11.15
N SER A 300 14.97 -4.37 11.96
CA SER A 300 14.32 -4.65 13.26
C SER A 300 12.90 -5.22 13.15
N GLY A 301 12.25 -5.07 12.00
CA GLY A 301 10.84 -5.38 11.82
C GLY A 301 9.91 -4.17 11.75
N ALA A 302 10.41 -2.95 11.94
CA ALA A 302 9.61 -1.73 11.91
C ALA A 302 8.84 -1.50 10.59
N VAL A 303 9.46 -1.88 9.46
CA VAL A 303 8.99 -1.54 8.10
C VAL A 303 8.85 -2.74 7.16
N THR A 304 9.24 -3.93 7.59
CA THR A 304 9.23 -5.15 6.77
C THR A 304 7.89 -5.87 6.84
N ARG A 305 7.36 -6.30 5.70
CA ARG A 305 5.92 -6.60 5.51
C ARG A 305 5.52 -8.06 5.75
N VAL A 306 6.47 -9.00 5.69
CA VAL A 306 6.18 -10.44 5.78
C VAL A 306 5.97 -10.89 7.24
N ARG A 307 4.87 -11.62 7.48
CA ARG A 307 4.42 -12.16 8.80
C ARG A 307 4.86 -13.61 9.10
N LEU A 308 5.80 -14.19 8.38
CA LEU A 308 6.22 -15.60 8.50
C LEU A 308 7.74 -15.71 8.68
N PRO A 309 8.27 -16.83 9.24
CA PRO A 309 9.53 -16.82 9.98
C PRO A 309 10.67 -16.33 9.10
N ARG A 310 11.23 -15.18 9.49
CA ARG A 310 12.30 -14.54 8.74
C ARG A 310 13.59 -15.33 8.90
N LYS A 311 14.37 -15.41 7.82
CA LYS A 311 15.82 -15.49 7.97
C LYS A 311 16.24 -14.19 8.67
N VAL A 312 16.60 -14.31 9.95
CA VAL A 312 16.98 -13.17 10.79
C VAL A 312 18.11 -12.40 10.09
N GLY A 313 17.93 -11.09 9.88
CA GLY A 313 18.99 -10.22 9.39
C GLY A 313 19.18 -10.12 7.87
N LYS A 314 18.26 -10.64 7.05
CA LYS A 314 18.27 -10.47 5.58
C LYS A 314 17.00 -9.75 5.10
N LEU A 315 17.13 -8.89 4.08
CA LEU A 315 16.05 -8.22 3.36
C LEU A 315 15.97 -8.77 1.94
N GLY A 316 14.77 -9.11 1.46
CA GLY A 316 14.59 -9.49 0.07
C GLY A 316 14.44 -8.27 -0.85
N TYR A 317 14.54 -8.50 -2.16
CA TYR A 317 14.34 -7.47 -3.19
C TYR A 317 13.07 -6.62 -2.98
N ALA A 318 11.94 -7.25 -2.64
CA ALA A 318 10.70 -6.54 -2.40
C ALA A 318 10.81 -5.51 -1.26
N ASP A 319 11.48 -5.85 -0.14
CA ASP A 319 11.70 -4.90 0.96
C ASP A 319 12.70 -3.81 0.54
N PHE A 320 13.70 -4.13 -0.29
CA PHE A 320 14.63 -3.13 -0.84
C PHE A 320 13.93 -2.10 -1.73
N VAL A 321 12.95 -2.49 -2.55
CA VAL A 321 12.16 -1.52 -3.34
C VAL A 321 11.51 -0.48 -2.43
N TRP A 322 10.94 -0.90 -1.29
CA TRP A 322 10.35 0.02 -0.31
C TRP A 322 11.38 0.93 0.34
N PHE A 323 12.55 0.38 0.66
CA PHE A 323 13.67 1.14 1.19
C PHE A 323 14.09 2.24 0.22
N LEU A 324 14.41 1.91 -1.04
CA LEU A 324 14.95 2.85 -2.01
C LEU A 324 13.93 3.95 -2.34
N LEU A 325 12.66 3.60 -2.57
CA LEU A 325 11.59 4.59 -2.79
C LEU A 325 11.41 5.53 -1.59
N SER A 326 11.63 5.03 -0.36
CA SER A 326 11.53 5.86 0.85
C SER A 326 12.76 6.74 1.04
N GLU A 327 13.95 6.23 0.71
CA GLU A 327 15.21 6.95 0.83
C GLU A 327 15.23 8.15 -0.11
N GLU A 328 14.89 7.93 -1.38
CA GLU A 328 15.10 8.93 -2.43
C GLU A 328 14.03 10.02 -2.44
N ASP A 329 12.81 9.70 -2.02
CA ASP A 329 11.75 10.70 -1.83
C ASP A 329 11.13 10.65 -0.42
N LYS A 330 11.81 11.31 0.52
CA LYS A 330 11.38 11.49 1.92
C LYS A 330 10.19 12.44 2.09
N THR A 331 9.74 13.09 1.02
CA THR A 331 8.61 14.04 1.07
C THR A 331 7.25 13.34 0.96
N THR A 332 7.23 12.10 0.44
CA THR A 332 5.97 11.37 0.26
C THR A 332 5.36 10.92 1.60
N PRO A 333 4.01 10.89 1.72
CA PRO A 333 3.36 10.41 2.94
C PRO A 333 3.68 8.96 3.31
N THR A 334 4.08 8.12 2.34
CA THR A 334 4.52 6.74 2.59
C THR A 334 5.93 6.72 3.16
N SER A 335 6.86 7.48 2.58
CA SER A 335 8.22 7.58 3.11
C SER A 335 8.24 8.16 4.52
N THR A 336 7.43 9.19 4.79
CA THR A 336 7.32 9.75 6.14
C THR A 336 6.87 8.69 7.16
N GLU A 337 5.94 7.81 6.80
CA GLU A 337 5.54 6.69 7.66
C GLU A 337 6.65 5.65 7.82
N TYR A 338 7.39 5.36 6.75
CA TYR A 338 8.50 4.41 6.75
C TYR A 338 9.56 4.86 7.76
N TRP A 339 10.07 6.09 7.62
CA TRP A 339 11.13 6.60 8.48
C TRP A 339 10.65 6.88 9.90
N PHE A 340 9.41 7.35 10.08
CA PHE A 340 8.84 7.51 11.42
C PHE A 340 8.79 6.17 12.16
N ARG A 341 8.35 5.07 11.53
CA ARG A 341 8.37 3.72 12.14
C ARG A 341 9.77 3.27 12.52
N CYS A 342 10.78 3.63 11.73
CA CYS A 342 12.17 3.33 12.06
C CYS A 342 12.68 4.17 13.25
N MET A 343 12.31 5.45 13.32
CA MET A 343 12.75 6.35 14.39
C MET A 343 12.02 6.15 15.72
N ASP A 344 10.75 5.72 15.68
CA ASP A 344 9.94 5.36 16.84
C ASP A 344 10.44 4.02 17.40
N LEU A 345 11.35 4.10 18.39
CA LEU A 345 12.07 2.95 18.93
C LEU A 345 11.16 2.09 19.80
N ASP A 346 10.30 2.74 20.59
CA ASP A 346 9.39 2.07 21.52
C ASP A 346 7.99 1.81 20.94
N GLY A 347 7.66 2.43 19.80
CA GLY A 347 6.40 2.24 19.09
C GLY A 347 5.22 2.95 19.74
N ASP A 348 5.45 3.98 20.57
CA ASP A 348 4.40 4.71 21.27
C ASP A 348 3.67 5.74 20.38
N GLY A 349 4.18 5.98 19.17
CA GLY A 349 3.61 6.90 18.19
C GLY A 349 4.08 8.35 18.33
N ALA A 350 5.13 8.63 19.10
CA ALA A 350 5.75 9.95 19.22
C ALA A 350 7.28 9.88 19.40
N LEU A 351 8.01 10.67 18.62
CA LEU A 351 9.46 10.79 18.79
C LEU A 351 9.77 11.67 20.01
N SER A 352 10.43 11.05 20.98
CA SER A 352 10.97 11.65 22.19
C SER A 352 12.36 12.23 21.96
N MET A 353 12.79 13.16 22.84
CA MET A 353 14.15 13.71 22.78
C MET A 353 15.24 12.63 22.91
N PHE A 354 14.95 11.56 23.64
CA PHE A 354 15.88 10.43 23.77
C PHE A 354 16.10 9.73 22.42
N GLU A 355 15.04 9.46 21.67
CA GLU A 355 15.15 8.82 20.35
C GLU A 355 15.85 9.72 19.34
N LEU A 356 15.54 11.03 19.36
CA LEU A 356 16.22 12.00 18.51
C LEU A 356 17.72 12.09 18.83
N GLU A 357 18.09 12.16 20.11
CA GLU A 357 19.49 12.17 20.53
C GLU A 357 20.19 10.85 20.16
N PHE A 358 19.50 9.73 20.28
CA PHE A 358 20.00 8.42 19.87
C PHE A 358 20.39 8.39 18.40
N PHE A 359 19.58 8.90 17.47
CA PHE A 359 20.02 8.93 16.06
C PHE A 359 21.10 10.00 15.82
N TYR A 360 20.93 11.16 16.45
CA TYR A 360 21.84 12.28 16.22
C TYR A 360 23.27 12.04 16.74
N GLU A 361 23.46 11.26 17.81
CA GLU A 361 24.79 10.97 18.35
C GLU A 361 25.72 10.34 17.29
N GLU A 362 25.23 9.35 16.55
CA GLU A 362 26.00 8.76 15.44
C GLU A 362 26.14 9.77 14.30
N GLN A 363 25.10 10.55 14.02
CA GLN A 363 25.11 11.52 12.94
C GLN A 363 26.16 12.63 13.15
N ALA A 364 26.32 13.09 14.40
CA ALA A 364 27.34 14.03 14.82
C ALA A 364 28.75 13.44 14.67
N GLN A 365 28.96 12.18 15.05
CA GLN A 365 30.25 11.49 14.88
C GLN A 365 30.63 11.37 13.39
N ARG A 366 29.66 11.07 12.53
CA ARG A 366 29.86 10.95 11.08
C ARG A 366 30.18 12.31 10.42
N MET A 367 29.55 13.39 10.86
CA MET A 367 29.90 14.76 10.42
C MET A 367 31.32 15.13 10.85
N ALA A 368 31.68 14.87 12.12
CA ALA A 368 33.01 15.15 12.65
C ALA A 368 34.11 14.37 11.90
N ALA A 369 33.84 13.11 11.53
CA ALA A 369 34.75 12.30 10.73
C ALA A 369 35.01 12.87 9.31
N ARG A 370 34.08 13.66 8.79
CA ARG A 370 34.21 14.39 7.52
C ARG A 370 34.77 15.81 7.69
N GLY A 371 35.21 16.17 8.89
CA GLY A 371 35.79 17.48 9.19
C GLY A 371 34.76 18.61 9.37
N VAL A 372 33.48 18.27 9.50
CA VAL A 372 32.40 19.24 9.77
C VAL A 372 32.09 19.24 11.27
N GLU A 373 32.16 20.41 11.90
CA GLU A 373 31.80 20.55 13.32
C GLU A 373 30.27 20.39 13.49
N PRO A 374 29.79 19.34 14.18
CA PRO A 374 28.36 19.12 14.34
C PRO A 374 27.78 20.10 15.35
N LEU A 375 26.54 20.53 15.12
CA LEU A 375 25.81 21.37 16.06
C LEU A 375 25.55 20.61 17.37
N PRO A 376 25.63 21.23 18.56
CA PRO A 376 25.20 20.58 19.79
C PRO A 376 23.74 20.11 19.70
N PHE A 377 23.43 18.92 20.21
CA PHE A 377 22.09 18.31 20.07
C PHE A 377 20.97 19.24 20.52
N HIS A 378 21.14 19.97 21.61
CA HIS A 378 20.13 20.89 22.13
C HIS A 378 19.80 22.04 21.17
N ASP A 379 20.76 22.51 20.38
CA ASP A 379 20.52 23.56 19.39
C ASP A 379 19.87 22.98 18.14
N LEU A 380 20.27 21.77 17.70
CA LEU A 380 19.55 21.06 16.65
C LEU A 380 18.10 20.76 17.06
N ALA A 381 17.88 20.29 18.29
CA ALA A 381 16.56 19.98 18.83
C ALA A 381 15.63 21.19 18.77
N ARG A 382 16.13 22.41 19.04
CA ARG A 382 15.36 23.65 18.86
C ARG A 382 15.01 23.90 17.40
N GLN A 383 15.99 23.80 16.50
CA GLN A 383 15.76 24.00 15.06
C GLN A 383 14.71 23.03 14.50
N VAL A 384 14.78 21.74 14.85
CA VAL A 384 13.80 20.75 14.38
C VAL A 384 12.42 20.95 15.02
N LEU A 385 12.35 21.42 16.27
CA LEU A 385 11.08 21.76 16.91
C LEU A 385 10.42 22.96 16.24
N ASP A 386 11.18 23.96 15.81
CA ASP A 386 10.68 25.12 15.06
C ASP A 386 10.25 24.71 13.65
N LEU A 387 11.02 23.82 12.99
CA LEU A 387 10.74 23.28 11.66
C LEU A 387 9.46 22.44 11.64
N VAL A 388 9.28 21.57 12.62
CA VAL A 388 8.11 20.66 12.70
C VAL A 388 6.90 21.34 13.32
N ALA A 389 7.12 22.29 14.25
CA ALA A 389 6.10 22.97 15.04
C ALA A 389 5.06 22.00 15.64
N PRO A 390 5.49 21.00 16.44
CA PRO A 390 4.60 19.94 16.90
C PRO A 390 3.47 20.49 17.77
N ARG A 391 2.29 19.88 17.65
CA ARG A 391 1.11 20.30 18.44
C ARG A 391 1.35 20.22 19.95
N CYS A 392 2.14 19.25 20.41
CA CYS A 392 2.51 19.07 21.80
C CYS A 392 4.03 19.29 21.94
N PRO A 393 4.49 20.31 22.69
CA PRO A 393 5.91 20.55 22.86
C PRO A 393 6.67 19.32 23.37
N GLY A 394 7.81 19.02 22.76
CA GLY A 394 8.65 17.88 23.12
C GLY A 394 8.13 16.50 22.70
N ARG A 395 7.06 16.42 21.90
CA ARG A 395 6.53 15.19 21.31
C ARG A 395 6.24 15.39 19.83
N ILE A 396 7.06 14.81 18.97
CA ILE A 396 6.87 14.88 17.52
C ILE A 396 6.11 13.65 17.05
N THR A 397 4.88 13.82 16.57
CA THR A 397 4.08 12.71 16.03
C THR A 397 4.22 12.60 14.52
N LEU A 398 3.86 11.44 13.97
CA LEU A 398 3.76 11.25 12.51
C LEU A 398 2.86 12.30 11.84
N ARG A 399 1.80 12.74 12.53
CA ARG A 399 0.90 13.77 12.01
C ARG A 399 1.62 15.11 11.87
N ASP A 400 2.45 15.47 12.85
CA ASP A 400 3.18 16.74 12.82
C ASP A 400 4.15 16.76 11.62
N LEU A 401 4.91 15.68 11.41
CA LEU A 401 5.84 15.56 10.26
C LEU A 401 5.12 15.62 8.91
N LYS A 402 3.95 15.00 8.79
CA LYS A 402 3.15 15.10 7.56
C LYS A 402 2.57 16.49 7.31
N GLN A 403 2.41 17.30 8.36
CA GLN A 403 1.83 18.63 8.28
C GLN A 403 2.86 19.74 8.05
N CYS A 404 4.11 19.56 8.50
CA CYS A 404 5.13 20.60 8.36
C CYS A 404 5.63 20.77 6.91
N GLY A 405 5.49 19.74 6.06
CA GLY A 405 5.95 19.78 4.67
C GLY A 405 7.48 19.70 4.50
N LEU A 406 8.23 19.55 5.60
CA LEU A 406 9.69 19.51 5.66
C LEU A 406 10.21 18.21 6.30
N ALA A 407 9.42 17.13 6.22
CA ALA A 407 9.77 15.85 6.83
C ALA A 407 11.10 15.27 6.31
N GLY A 408 11.39 15.44 5.01
CA GLY A 408 12.67 15.00 4.44
C GLY A 408 13.88 15.65 5.10
N GLU A 409 13.83 16.98 5.28
CA GLU A 409 14.89 17.74 5.95
C GLU A 409 15.04 17.33 7.42
N PHE A 410 13.92 17.10 8.11
CA PHE A 410 13.92 16.55 9.46
C PHE A 410 14.65 15.21 9.50
N PHE A 411 14.33 14.28 8.60
CA PHE A 411 14.91 12.94 8.61
C PHE A 411 16.41 12.95 8.25
N ASP A 412 16.81 13.69 7.23
CA ASP A 412 18.21 13.74 6.80
C ASP A 412 19.12 14.26 7.93
N ALA A 413 18.65 15.21 8.74
CA ALA A 413 19.38 15.71 9.92
C ALA A 413 19.71 14.64 10.99
N PHE A 414 18.97 13.54 11.03
CA PHE A 414 19.16 12.48 12.03
C PHE A 414 19.89 11.25 11.50
N PHE A 415 19.88 10.97 10.19
CA PHE A 415 20.46 9.72 9.69
C PHE A 415 21.00 9.74 8.24
N ASN A 416 20.91 10.84 7.50
CA ASN A 416 21.52 10.95 6.17
C ASN A 416 22.44 12.18 6.09
N VAL A 417 23.73 11.92 6.31
CA VAL A 417 24.77 12.95 6.36
C VAL A 417 24.96 13.67 5.02
N ASP A 418 24.84 12.97 3.90
CA ASP A 418 25.12 13.51 2.57
C ASP A 418 24.03 14.49 2.16
N LYS A 419 22.77 14.08 2.29
CA LYS A 419 21.62 14.94 2.00
C LYS A 419 21.53 16.12 2.98
N TYR A 420 21.88 15.92 4.25
CA TYR A 420 21.96 17.01 5.23
C TYR A 420 23.02 18.06 4.85
N LEU A 421 24.26 17.66 4.57
CA LEU A 421 25.34 18.58 4.24
C LEU A 421 25.11 19.29 2.89
N ALA A 422 24.57 18.59 1.89
CA ALA A 422 24.23 19.19 0.61
C ALA A 422 23.19 20.32 0.77
N ARG A 423 22.24 20.17 1.69
CA ARG A 423 21.26 21.22 2.02
C ARG A 423 21.91 22.41 2.71
N GLU A 424 22.72 22.19 3.73
CA GLU A 424 23.43 23.27 4.45
C GLU A 424 24.29 24.11 3.49
N GLN A 425 24.96 23.47 2.54
CA GLN A 425 25.74 24.16 1.50
C GLN A 425 24.86 25.02 0.57
N ARG A 426 23.70 24.50 0.15
CA ARG A 426 22.74 25.26 -0.69
C ARG A 426 22.16 26.46 0.06
N GLU A 427 21.81 26.29 1.34
CA GLU A 427 21.29 27.38 2.19
C GLU A 427 22.33 28.48 2.39
N GLN A 428 23.60 28.12 2.62
CA GLN A 428 24.70 29.07 2.76
C GLN A 428 25.04 29.80 1.45
N ALA A 429 24.95 29.10 0.32
CA ALA A 429 25.20 29.68 -0.99
C ALA A 429 24.07 30.61 -1.47
N GLY A 430 22.91 30.61 -0.82
CA GLY A 430 21.75 31.40 -1.23
C GLY A 430 21.21 31.03 -2.61
N THR A 431 21.54 29.83 -3.10
CA THR A 431 21.13 29.34 -4.42
C THR A 431 19.62 29.14 -4.43
N PRO A 432 18.86 29.79 -5.32
CA PRO A 432 17.44 29.50 -5.48
C PRO A 432 17.23 28.03 -5.82
N ARG A 433 16.11 27.44 -5.41
CA ARG A 433 15.68 26.11 -5.91
C ARG A 433 15.70 26.14 -7.44
N ASP A 434 16.32 25.15 -8.08
CA ASP A 434 16.42 25.06 -9.55
C ASP A 434 15.05 25.24 -10.20
N THR A 435 14.83 26.41 -10.78
CA THR A 435 13.59 26.78 -11.46
C THR A 435 13.45 26.11 -12.84
N ASP A 436 14.50 25.43 -13.31
CA ASP A 436 14.53 24.71 -14.60
C ASP A 436 14.08 23.24 -14.48
N SER A 437 13.84 22.74 -13.26
CA SER A 437 13.30 21.39 -13.05
C SER A 437 11.80 21.36 -13.35
N ASP A 438 11.32 20.30 -14.03
CA ASP A 438 9.88 20.12 -14.28
C ASP A 438 9.13 20.13 -12.93
N PRO A 439 8.27 21.14 -12.67
CA PRO A 439 7.56 21.25 -11.40
C PRO A 439 6.60 20.08 -11.16
N ALA A 440 6.25 19.33 -12.20
CA ALA A 440 5.35 18.18 -12.10
C ALA A 440 6.07 16.88 -11.69
N ALA A 441 7.39 16.78 -11.86
CA ALA A 441 8.16 15.59 -11.55
C ALA A 441 8.40 15.47 -10.03
N SER A 442 8.17 14.28 -9.46
CA SER A 442 8.52 14.01 -8.07
C SER A 442 10.04 13.94 -7.86
N ALA A 443 10.51 13.93 -6.61
CA ALA A 443 11.94 13.76 -6.34
C ALA A 443 12.43 12.38 -6.82
N TRP A 444 11.58 11.35 -6.66
CA TRP A 444 11.84 10.03 -7.22
C TRP A 444 11.96 10.04 -8.75
N ASP A 445 11.05 10.72 -9.45
CA ASP A 445 11.08 10.73 -10.93
C ASP A 445 12.34 11.39 -11.46
N ARG A 446 12.80 12.49 -10.83
CA ARG A 446 14.07 13.14 -11.18
C ARG A 446 15.27 12.24 -10.92
N TYR A 447 15.36 11.66 -9.72
CA TYR A 447 16.43 10.74 -9.36
C TYR A 447 16.51 9.55 -10.32
N ALA A 448 15.36 8.91 -10.62
CA ALA A 448 15.33 7.76 -11.50
C ALA A 448 15.72 8.10 -12.94
N ALA A 449 15.36 9.28 -13.45
CA ALA A 449 15.79 9.73 -14.77
C ALA A 449 17.31 9.97 -14.82
N GLU A 450 17.85 10.71 -13.84
CA GLU A 450 19.29 11.02 -13.74
C GLU A 450 20.15 9.75 -13.60
N GLU A 451 19.76 8.81 -12.73
CA GLU A 451 20.48 7.55 -12.54
C GLU A 451 20.35 6.62 -13.74
N TYR A 452 19.20 6.60 -14.42
CA TYR A 452 19.05 5.80 -15.62
C TYR A 452 19.98 6.30 -16.75
N ASP A 453 20.03 7.61 -16.97
CA ASP A 453 20.94 8.21 -17.95
C ASP A 453 22.41 7.90 -17.63
N PHE A 454 22.78 7.92 -16.33
CA PHE A 454 24.11 7.53 -15.88
C PHE A 454 24.42 6.05 -16.18
N LEU A 455 23.53 5.13 -15.81
CA LEU A 455 23.71 3.69 -16.03
C LEU A 455 23.84 3.35 -17.52
N VAL A 456 23.02 3.96 -18.37
CA VAL A 456 23.09 3.77 -19.83
C VAL A 456 24.40 4.32 -20.39
N ALA A 457 24.87 5.46 -19.89
CA ALA A 457 26.15 6.03 -20.32
C ALA A 457 27.35 5.16 -19.89
N GLU A 458 27.30 4.61 -18.68
CA GLU A 458 28.34 3.69 -18.16
C GLU A 458 28.42 2.40 -18.99
N GLU A 459 27.26 1.80 -19.33
CA GLU A 459 27.19 0.63 -20.20
C GLU A 459 27.76 0.91 -21.60
N ALA A 460 27.41 2.07 -22.20
CA ALA A 460 27.93 2.45 -23.52
C ALA A 460 29.46 2.66 -23.51
N MET A 461 30.03 3.20 -22.42
CA MET A 461 31.48 3.36 -22.29
C MET A 461 32.20 2.03 -22.07
N ALA A 462 31.59 1.07 -21.37
CA ALA A 462 32.15 -0.26 -21.18
C ALA A 462 32.21 -1.06 -22.50
N GLU A 463 31.20 -0.91 -23.37
CA GLU A 463 31.18 -1.55 -24.69
C GLU A 463 32.23 -0.98 -25.66
N ASP A 464 32.56 0.31 -25.55
CA ASP A 464 33.59 0.96 -26.37
C ASP A 464 35.03 0.59 -25.95
N ASP A 465 35.27 0.29 -24.67
CA ASP A 465 36.60 -0.10 -24.15
C ASP A 465 36.96 -1.56 -24.52
N ASP A 466 35.95 -2.44 -24.68
CA ASP A 466 36.11 -3.82 -25.15
C ASP A 466 36.46 -3.92 -26.66
N HIS A 467 36.50 -2.81 -27.39
CA HIS A 467 36.92 -2.77 -28.80
C HIS A 467 38.40 -2.49 -29.04
N ASP A 468 39.24 -2.25 -28.01
CA ASP A 468 40.70 -2.07 -28.17
C ASP A 468 41.58 -3.21 -27.61
N GLU A 469 41.01 -4.20 -26.91
CA GLU A 469 41.72 -5.44 -26.59
C GLU A 469 41.02 -6.67 -27.16
N GLY A 470 41.63 -7.27 -28.18
CA GLY A 470 41.16 -8.50 -28.84
C GLY A 470 41.00 -9.67 -27.87
N SER A 471 39.85 -9.73 -27.22
CA SER A 471 39.41 -10.81 -26.36
C SER A 471 37.98 -11.19 -26.75
N ASP A 472 37.76 -12.51 -26.83
CA ASP A 472 36.50 -13.10 -27.31
C ASP A 472 35.28 -12.57 -26.52
N PRO A 473 34.12 -12.39 -27.18
CA PRO A 473 32.93 -11.86 -26.54
C PRO A 473 32.54 -12.72 -25.33
N ILE A 474 32.41 -12.07 -24.17
CA ILE A 474 31.80 -12.65 -22.98
C ILE A 474 30.37 -13.03 -23.37
N ASP A 475 30.11 -14.33 -23.41
CA ASP A 475 28.78 -14.89 -23.63
C ASP A 475 27.88 -14.56 -22.44
N LEU A 476 27.26 -13.37 -22.48
CA LEU A 476 26.27 -12.90 -21.51
C LEU A 476 24.94 -13.67 -21.59
N TYR A 477 24.84 -14.72 -22.42
CA TYR A 477 23.63 -15.53 -22.64
C TYR A 477 23.86 -17.05 -22.50
N GLY A 478 24.89 -17.46 -21.76
CA GLY A 478 25.39 -18.84 -21.79
C GLY A 478 25.33 -19.66 -20.51
N LEU A 479 24.37 -19.47 -19.58
CA LEU A 479 24.16 -20.42 -18.46
C LEU A 479 22.68 -20.52 -18.06
N ALA A 480 21.89 -21.19 -18.91
CA ALA A 480 20.56 -21.67 -18.52
C ALA A 480 20.39 -23.09 -19.03
N ASP A 481 21.08 -24.04 -18.40
CA ASP A 481 20.72 -25.45 -18.35
C ASP A 481 21.51 -26.05 -17.18
N GLU A 482 20.85 -26.25 -16.04
CA GLU A 482 20.88 -27.49 -15.23
C GLU A 482 20.09 -27.30 -13.92
N ASP A 483 19.13 -28.20 -13.72
CA ASP A 483 18.50 -28.62 -12.47
C ASP A 483 17.52 -27.69 -11.70
N CYS A 484 16.23 -27.81 -12.05
CA CYS A 484 15.18 -27.81 -11.03
C CYS A 484 13.94 -28.62 -11.46
N ASP A 485 14.13 -29.92 -11.69
CA ASP A 485 13.04 -30.90 -11.58
C ASP A 485 12.94 -31.35 -10.12
N ASN A 486 11.86 -30.94 -9.44
CA ASN A 486 11.05 -31.74 -8.51
C ASN A 486 10.39 -30.86 -7.45
N LEU A 487 9.13 -30.50 -7.68
CA LEU A 487 8.15 -30.29 -6.62
C LEU A 487 6.80 -30.81 -7.11
N GLU A 488 6.52 -32.07 -6.78
CA GLU A 488 5.18 -32.66 -6.90
C GLU A 488 4.20 -31.97 -5.94
N PRO A 489 2.90 -31.91 -6.30
CA PRO A 489 1.88 -31.19 -5.55
C PRO A 489 1.33 -32.00 -4.37
N LEU A 490 1.17 -31.33 -3.22
CA LEU A 490 0.20 -31.68 -2.17
C LEU A 490 -0.79 -30.54 -1.96
#